data_AF-A0A292S7H8-F1
#
_entry.id   AF-A0A292S7H8-F1
#
_cell.length_a   1.000
_cell.length_b   1.000
_cell.length_c   1.000
_cell.angle_alpha   90.00
_cell.angle_beta   90.00
_cell.angle_gamma   90.00
#
_symmetry.space_group_name_H-M   'P 1'
#
loop_
_entity.id
_entity.type
_entity.pdbx_description
1 polymer ?
#
loop_
_entity_poly.entity_id
_entity_poly.type
_entity_poly.pdbx_seq_one_letter_code
_entity_poly.pdbx_strand_id
1 'polypeptide(L)'
;MRVDTVSFQKRQRFLSPKSQKNLKSILENINAETKMNKNDFCWESNFVKSVSLKDKNFKLIDGRMYVNKVNQKKQLVRESLVDIGKTQLVIDNKSGEIIDYRKSFFKPWSKVLKTLEQALEIIKCNYNNPEIVQKQRLSLSGFTPKGVRKLKIIKG
;
A
#
# COMPACT_ATOMS: atom_id res chain seq x y z
N MET A 1 4.00 -43.96 22.42
CA MET A 1 3.09 -42.84 22.11
C MET A 1 3.68 -42.11 20.91
N ARG A 2 3.13 -42.30 19.70
CA ARG A 2 3.55 -41.53 18.52
C ARG A 2 2.84 -40.18 18.59
N VAL A 3 3.61 -39.11 18.77
CA VAL A 3 3.09 -37.75 18.66
C VAL A 3 3.05 -37.43 17.19
N ASP A 4 1.87 -37.55 16.57
CA ASP A 4 1.68 -37.08 15.21
C ASP A 4 1.90 -35.57 15.21
N THR A 5 2.98 -35.13 14.54
CA THR A 5 3.21 -33.72 14.27
C THR A 5 2.11 -33.24 13.33
N VAL A 6 1.04 -32.68 13.91
CA VAL A 6 -0.01 -31.98 13.17
C VAL A 6 0.67 -30.79 12.49
N SER A 7 0.93 -30.90 11.18
CA SER A 7 1.38 -29.75 10.42
C SER A 7 0.22 -28.76 10.36
N PHE A 8 0.31 -27.69 11.14
CA PHE A 8 -0.61 -26.56 11.03
C PHE A 8 -0.31 -25.86 9.70
N GLN A 9 -0.89 -26.35 8.61
CA GLN A 9 -0.87 -25.62 7.35
C GLN A 9 -1.68 -24.33 7.54
N LYS A 10 -0.97 -23.19 7.54
CA LYS A 10 -1.58 -21.85 7.55
C LYS A 10 -2.54 -21.77 6.38
N ARG A 11 -3.87 -21.80 6.64
CA ARG A 11 -4.87 -21.62 5.58
C ARG A 11 -4.59 -20.29 4.88
N GLN A 12 -4.24 -20.34 3.59
CA GLN A 12 -4.12 -19.16 2.76
C GLN A 12 -5.44 -18.41 2.71
N ARG A 13 -5.37 -17.08 2.70
CA ARG A 13 -6.52 -16.18 2.65
C ARG A 13 -6.33 -15.21 1.51
N PHE A 14 -7.40 -14.96 0.78
CA PHE A 14 -7.40 -14.06 -0.36
C PHE A 14 -8.47 -12.99 -0.17
N LEU A 15 -8.26 -11.86 -0.80
CA LEU A 15 -9.31 -10.87 -1.04
C LEU A 15 -10.43 -11.49 -1.87
N SER A 16 -11.66 -11.01 -1.65
CA SER A 16 -12.74 -11.27 -2.61
C SER A 16 -12.37 -10.66 -3.98
N PRO A 17 -12.86 -11.20 -5.12
CA PRO A 17 -12.61 -10.61 -6.42
C PRO A 17 -13.01 -9.13 -6.51
N LYS A 18 -14.08 -8.75 -5.81
CA LYS A 18 -14.51 -7.35 -5.67
C LYS A 18 -13.47 -6.53 -4.90
N SER A 19 -13.03 -7.01 -3.74
CA SER A 19 -12.02 -6.34 -2.92
C SER A 19 -10.68 -6.19 -3.66
N GLN A 20 -10.28 -7.19 -4.45
CA GLN A 20 -9.06 -7.11 -5.27
C GLN A 20 -9.17 -6.04 -6.36
N LYS A 21 -10.32 -5.96 -7.05
CA LYS A 21 -10.60 -4.87 -8.01
C LYS A 21 -10.57 -3.49 -7.34
N ASN A 22 -11.14 -3.38 -6.15
CA ASN A 22 -11.12 -2.12 -5.39
C ASN A 22 -9.70 -1.72 -4.96
N LEU A 23 -8.93 -2.67 -4.42
CA LEU A 23 -7.52 -2.44 -4.07
C LEU A 23 -6.74 -1.95 -5.30
N LYS A 24 -6.87 -2.65 -6.44
CA LYS A 24 -6.27 -2.23 -7.71
C LYS A 24 -6.61 -0.79 -8.08
N SER A 25 -7.89 -0.42 -8.04
CA SER A 25 -8.34 0.93 -8.38
C SER A 25 -7.78 2.00 -7.43
N ILE A 26 -7.70 1.71 -6.13
CA ILE A 26 -7.11 2.63 -5.15
C ILE A 26 -5.62 2.81 -5.43
N LEU A 27 -4.90 1.72 -5.67
CA LEU A 27 -3.48 1.72 -6.01
C LEU A 27 -3.20 2.45 -7.35
N GLU A 28 -4.11 2.35 -8.31
CA GLU A 28 -4.08 3.11 -9.56
C GLU A 28 -4.22 4.62 -9.32
N ASN A 29 -5.16 5.03 -8.46
CA ASN A 29 -5.34 6.43 -8.10
C ASN A 29 -4.13 7.00 -7.34
N ILE A 30 -3.53 6.24 -6.42
CA ILE A 30 -2.30 6.63 -5.71
C ILE A 30 -1.17 6.90 -6.71
N ASN A 31 -0.96 6.00 -7.67
CA ASN A 31 0.06 6.17 -8.71
C ASN A 31 -0.26 7.38 -9.62
N ALA A 32 -1.53 7.59 -9.99
CA ALA A 32 -1.95 8.72 -10.82
C ALA A 32 -1.68 10.08 -10.18
N GLU A 33 -1.67 10.15 -8.85
CA GLU A 33 -1.34 11.35 -8.07
C GLU A 33 0.16 11.60 -7.87
N THR A 34 1.02 10.67 -8.26
CA THR A 34 2.48 10.83 -8.13
C THR A 34 2.98 11.91 -9.07
N LYS A 35 3.70 12.89 -8.54
CA LYS A 35 4.33 13.98 -9.31
C LYS A 35 5.82 13.94 -9.10
N MET A 36 6.58 13.87 -10.17
CA MET A 36 8.04 13.96 -10.15
C MET A 36 8.50 15.17 -10.94
N ASN A 37 9.23 16.05 -10.29
CA ASN A 37 9.95 17.15 -10.90
C ASN A 37 11.42 16.78 -10.97
N LYS A 38 12.05 16.95 -12.14
CA LYS A 38 13.46 16.64 -12.34
C LYS A 38 14.09 17.70 -13.22
N ASN A 39 15.26 18.18 -12.81
CA ASN A 39 16.15 18.93 -13.68
C ASN A 39 17.47 18.17 -13.84
N ASP A 40 18.45 18.84 -14.44
CA ASP A 40 19.77 18.27 -14.70
C ASP A 40 20.51 17.79 -13.44
N PHE A 41 20.26 18.40 -12.28
CA PHE A 41 21.07 18.23 -11.07
C PHE A 41 20.32 17.61 -9.89
N CYS A 42 19.01 17.84 -9.79
CA CYS A 42 18.18 17.32 -8.70
C CYS A 42 16.82 16.81 -9.20
N TRP A 43 16.18 16.04 -8.33
CA TRP A 43 14.81 15.59 -8.50
C TRP A 43 14.05 15.70 -7.19
N GLU A 44 12.75 15.88 -7.30
CA GLU A 44 11.80 15.86 -6.21
C GLU A 44 10.57 15.05 -6.65
N SER A 45 10.03 14.24 -5.76
CA SER A 45 8.83 13.47 -5.97
C SER A 45 7.87 13.64 -4.80
N ASN A 46 6.60 13.91 -5.11
CA ASN A 46 5.51 13.92 -4.15
C ASN A 46 4.48 12.86 -4.54
N PHE A 47 4.17 11.96 -3.60
CA PHE A 47 3.24 10.86 -3.83
C PHE A 47 2.44 10.53 -2.58
N VAL A 48 1.31 9.86 -2.76
CA VAL A 48 0.49 9.37 -1.66
C VAL A 48 1.11 8.09 -1.12
N LYS A 49 1.52 8.09 0.16
CA LYS A 49 2.09 6.93 0.85
C LYS A 49 0.99 6.02 1.40
N SER A 50 -0.09 6.61 1.90
CA SER A 50 -1.19 5.85 2.48
C SER A 50 -2.51 6.60 2.42
N VAL A 51 -3.59 5.85 2.45
CA VAL A 51 -4.97 6.34 2.57
C VAL A 51 -5.63 5.75 3.81
N SER A 52 -6.38 6.56 4.54
CA SER A 52 -7.13 6.13 5.72
C SER A 52 -8.55 6.69 5.68
N LEU A 53 -9.45 6.05 6.42
CA LEU A 53 -10.80 6.56 6.66
C LEU A 53 -10.78 7.40 7.94
N LYS A 54 -11.26 8.64 7.92
CA LYS A 54 -11.17 9.54 9.08
C LYS A 54 -11.85 8.97 10.35
N ASP A 55 -13.05 8.43 10.20
CA ASP A 55 -13.86 7.93 11.33
C ASP A 55 -13.74 6.41 11.54
N LYS A 56 -12.78 5.77 10.88
CA LYS A 56 -12.55 4.33 11.07
C LYS A 56 -11.08 4.08 11.34
N ASN A 57 -10.82 3.10 12.20
CA ASN A 57 -9.47 2.58 12.43
C ASN A 57 -9.02 1.73 11.23
N PHE A 58 -8.90 2.33 10.05
CA PHE A 58 -8.48 1.70 8.82
C PHE A 58 -7.42 2.54 8.11
N LYS A 59 -6.31 1.92 7.74
CA LYS A 59 -5.25 2.54 6.94
C LYS A 59 -4.71 1.54 5.93
N LEU A 60 -4.64 1.95 4.66
CA LEU A 60 -3.96 1.24 3.58
C LEU A 60 -2.68 1.99 3.24
N ILE A 61 -1.53 1.32 3.37
CA ILE A 61 -0.21 1.86 3.05
C ILE A 61 0.28 1.19 1.76
N ASP A 62 0.66 2.01 0.80
CA ASP A 62 1.19 1.54 -0.48
C ASP A 62 2.66 1.11 -0.32
N GLY A 63 2.92 -0.20 -0.34
CA GLY A 63 4.27 -0.75 -0.25
C GLY A 63 5.09 -0.63 -1.54
N ARG A 64 4.50 -0.13 -2.64
CA ARG A 64 5.21 0.06 -3.91
C ARG A 64 6.10 1.29 -3.89
N MET A 65 5.66 2.35 -3.19
CA MET A 65 6.41 3.59 -2.97
C MET A 65 6.99 4.18 -4.27
N TYR A 66 6.16 4.25 -5.32
CA TYR A 66 6.62 4.78 -6.60
C TYR A 66 6.91 6.28 -6.52
N VAL A 67 8.18 6.63 -6.76
CA VAL A 67 8.63 8.03 -6.85
C VAL A 67 8.36 8.65 -8.21
N ASN A 68 7.89 7.87 -9.18
CA ASN A 68 7.46 8.32 -10.50
C ASN A 68 6.25 7.51 -10.96
N LYS A 69 5.45 8.08 -11.87
CA LYS A 69 4.31 7.35 -12.43
C LYS A 69 4.79 6.11 -13.18
N VAL A 70 4.22 4.95 -12.85
CA VAL A 70 4.49 3.71 -13.58
C VAL A 70 3.33 3.31 -14.48
N ASN A 71 3.62 2.53 -15.53
CA ASN A 71 2.61 2.01 -16.45
C ASN A 71 1.68 1.00 -15.76
N GLN A 72 0.43 0.88 -16.24
CA GLN A 72 -0.59 -0.02 -15.65
C GLN A 72 -0.11 -1.47 -15.47
N LYS A 73 0.66 -2.01 -16.42
CA LYS A 73 1.20 -3.39 -16.36
C LYS A 73 2.12 -3.63 -15.17
N LYS A 74 2.78 -2.60 -14.63
CA LYS A 74 3.68 -2.68 -13.46
C LYS A 74 3.02 -2.23 -12.17
N GLN A 75 1.74 -1.86 -12.16
CA GLN A 75 1.13 -1.27 -10.96
C GLN A 75 0.84 -2.27 -9.85
N LEU A 76 0.62 -3.55 -10.16
CA LEU A 76 0.21 -4.54 -9.17
C LEU A 76 1.36 -5.38 -8.62
N VAL A 77 2.59 -4.87 -8.61
CA VAL A 77 3.71 -5.57 -7.97
C VAL A 77 3.81 -5.24 -6.48
N ARG A 78 4.59 -6.04 -5.75
CA ARG A 78 4.85 -5.89 -4.30
C ARG A 78 3.59 -6.02 -3.47
N GLU A 79 3.73 -5.70 -2.19
CA GLU A 79 2.69 -5.83 -1.19
C GLU A 79 2.13 -4.47 -0.79
N SER A 80 0.94 -4.48 -0.20
CA SER A 80 0.38 -3.36 0.55
C SER A 80 0.12 -3.78 1.99
N LEU A 81 0.31 -2.85 2.91
CA LEU A 81 0.04 -3.05 4.33
C LEU A 81 -1.32 -2.46 4.68
N VAL A 82 -2.15 -3.21 5.40
CA VAL A 82 -3.45 -2.74 5.88
C VAL A 82 -3.54 -2.85 7.38
N ASP A 83 -3.81 -1.73 8.03
CA ASP A 83 -4.14 -1.68 9.46
C ASP A 83 -5.67 -1.58 9.63
N ILE A 84 -6.23 -2.44 10.49
CA ILE A 84 -7.64 -2.51 10.88
C ILE A 84 -7.73 -2.58 12.41
N GLY A 85 -7.69 -1.42 13.07
CA GLY A 85 -7.49 -1.31 14.51
C GLY A 85 -6.16 -1.93 14.91
N LYS A 86 -6.19 -2.93 15.80
CA LYS A 86 -4.99 -3.68 16.23
C LYS A 86 -4.62 -4.85 15.30
N THR A 87 -5.32 -5.01 14.17
CA THR A 87 -5.03 -6.04 13.17
C THR A 87 -4.21 -5.42 12.04
N GLN A 88 -3.16 -6.09 11.61
CA GLN A 88 -2.36 -5.71 10.46
C GLN A 88 -2.33 -6.87 9.46
N LEU A 89 -2.44 -6.57 8.17
CA LEU A 89 -2.42 -7.53 7.07
C LEU A 89 -1.42 -7.08 6.01
N VAL A 90 -0.62 -8.00 5.48
CA VAL A 90 0.25 -7.79 4.32
C VAL A 90 -0.41 -8.50 3.14
N ILE A 91 -0.70 -7.75 2.09
CA ILE A 91 -1.44 -8.22 0.92
C ILE A 91 -0.54 -8.15 -0.30
N ASP A 92 -0.35 -9.27 -1.00
CA ASP A 92 0.27 -9.26 -2.33
C ASP A 92 -0.66 -8.54 -3.32
N ASN A 93 -0.19 -7.46 -3.94
CA ASN A 93 -1.03 -6.59 -4.77
C ASN A 93 -1.50 -7.30 -6.06
N LYS A 94 -0.76 -8.32 -6.52
CA LYS A 94 -1.05 -9.03 -7.76
C LYS A 94 -2.16 -10.05 -7.56
N SER A 95 -1.97 -10.95 -6.61
CA SER A 95 -2.85 -12.09 -6.33
C SER A 95 -4.00 -11.73 -5.39
N GLY A 96 -3.84 -10.70 -4.55
CA GLY A 96 -4.75 -10.43 -3.45
C GLY A 96 -4.59 -11.41 -2.27
N GLU A 97 -3.51 -12.20 -2.24
CA GLU A 97 -3.20 -13.09 -1.11
C GLU A 97 -2.80 -12.28 0.12
N ILE A 98 -3.30 -12.67 1.29
CA ILE A 98 -2.82 -12.20 2.58
C ILE A 98 -1.63 -13.07 2.98
N ILE A 99 -0.43 -12.63 2.62
CA ILE A 99 0.81 -13.40 2.81
C ILE A 99 1.27 -13.37 4.28
N ASP A 100 1.01 -12.26 4.98
CA ASP A 100 1.32 -12.12 6.39
C ASP A 100 0.27 -11.32 7.16
N TYR A 101 0.23 -11.51 8.49
CA TYR A 101 -0.72 -10.82 9.34
C TYR A 101 -0.31 -10.81 10.82
N ARG A 102 -0.72 -9.75 11.51
CA ARG A 102 -0.76 -9.68 12.98
C ARG A 102 -2.19 -9.45 13.41
N LYS A 103 -2.79 -10.41 14.11
CA LYS A 103 -4.21 -10.40 14.45
C LYS A 103 -4.43 -11.06 15.80
N SER A 104 -5.27 -10.47 16.65
CA SER A 104 -5.69 -11.10 17.92
C SER A 104 -6.34 -12.47 17.66
N PHE A 105 -5.99 -13.48 18.46
CA PHE A 105 -6.47 -14.85 18.26
C PHE A 105 -8.01 -14.94 18.24
N PHE A 106 -8.68 -14.21 19.15
CA PHE A 106 -10.14 -14.19 19.31
C PHE A 106 -10.91 -13.49 18.19
N LYS A 107 -10.27 -12.68 17.35
CA LYS A 107 -10.98 -12.00 16.25
C LYS A 107 -11.25 -13.02 15.13
N PRO A 108 -12.48 -13.23 14.63
CA PRO A 108 -12.68 -14.15 13.52
C PRO A 108 -12.14 -13.59 12.19
N TRP A 109 -11.63 -14.45 11.31
CA TRP A 109 -11.19 -14.05 9.96
C TRP A 109 -12.32 -13.45 9.13
N SER A 110 -13.54 -14.02 9.22
CA SER A 110 -14.72 -13.49 8.54
C SER A 110 -14.98 -12.02 8.90
N LYS A 111 -14.83 -11.65 10.17
CA LYS A 111 -14.98 -10.26 10.64
C LYS A 111 -13.89 -9.36 10.08
N VAL A 112 -12.63 -9.81 10.10
CA VAL A 112 -11.49 -9.07 9.53
C VAL A 112 -11.69 -8.80 8.04
N LEU A 113 -12.01 -9.84 7.26
CA LEU A 113 -12.21 -9.75 5.82
C LEU A 113 -13.42 -8.88 5.46
N LYS A 114 -14.54 -8.98 6.19
CA LYS A 114 -15.70 -8.12 5.99
C LYS A 114 -15.38 -6.64 6.24
N THR A 115 -14.64 -6.33 7.30
CA THR A 115 -14.20 -4.95 7.58
C THR A 115 -13.26 -4.43 6.49
N LEU A 116 -12.33 -5.27 6.02
CA LEU A 116 -11.43 -4.94 4.92
C LEU A 116 -12.19 -4.61 3.63
N GLU A 117 -13.11 -5.49 3.23
CA GLU A 117 -13.94 -5.30 2.04
C GLU A 117 -14.76 -4.01 2.08
N GLN A 118 -15.42 -3.75 3.22
CA GLN A 118 -16.19 -2.51 3.42
C GLN A 118 -15.30 -1.27 3.34
N ALA A 119 -14.11 -1.31 3.95
CA ALA A 119 -13.21 -0.17 3.93
C ALA A 119 -12.65 0.10 2.53
N LEU A 120 -12.24 -0.94 1.79
CA LEU A 120 -11.77 -0.80 0.41
C LEU A 120 -12.88 -0.25 -0.51
N GLU A 121 -14.12 -0.70 -0.35
CA GLU A 121 -15.26 -0.14 -1.08
C GLU A 121 -15.45 1.35 -0.80
N ILE A 122 -15.47 1.74 0.49
CA ILE A 122 -15.66 3.14 0.89
C ILE A 122 -14.54 4.02 0.32
N ILE A 123 -13.28 3.60 0.45
CA ILE A 123 -12.14 4.36 -0.08
C ILE A 123 -12.24 4.47 -1.60
N LYS A 124 -12.53 3.36 -2.31
CA LYS A 124 -12.64 3.38 -3.77
C LYS A 124 -13.72 4.36 -4.23
N CYS A 125 -14.88 4.41 -3.57
CA CYS A 125 -15.98 5.29 -3.95
C CYS A 125 -15.74 6.76 -3.54
N ASN A 126 -14.92 7.01 -2.52
CA ASN A 126 -14.73 8.34 -1.93
C ASN A 126 -13.28 8.82 -2.00
N TYR A 127 -12.48 8.26 -2.91
CA TYR A 127 -11.03 8.46 -2.94
C TYR A 127 -10.62 9.95 -2.99
N ASN A 128 -11.42 10.79 -3.66
CA ASN A 128 -11.19 12.22 -3.78
C ASN A 128 -11.98 13.07 -2.77
N ASN A 129 -12.77 12.46 -1.89
CA ASN A 129 -13.54 13.16 -0.88
C ASN A 129 -12.73 13.27 0.43
N PRO A 130 -12.19 14.47 0.77
CA PRO A 130 -11.36 14.64 1.96
C PRO A 130 -12.16 14.54 3.26
N GLU A 131 -13.50 14.64 3.23
CA GLU A 131 -14.34 14.43 4.42
C GLU A 131 -14.39 12.97 4.86
N ILE A 132 -14.11 12.04 3.95
CA ILE A 132 -14.17 10.60 4.22
C ILE A 132 -12.77 9.98 4.21
N VAL A 133 -11.94 10.34 3.21
CA VAL A 133 -10.63 9.74 2.98
C VAL A 133 -9.53 10.75 3.28
N GLN A 134 -8.66 10.40 4.24
CA GLN A 134 -7.43 11.14 4.51
C GLN A 134 -6.27 10.51 3.74
N LYS A 135 -5.46 11.36 3.08
CA LYS A 135 -4.27 10.95 2.34
C LYS A 135 -3.02 11.42 3.07
N GLN A 136 -2.12 10.50 3.40
CA GLN A 136 -0.78 10.86 3.86
C GLN A 136 0.15 10.91 2.65
N ARG A 137 0.75 12.08 2.40
CA ARG A 137 1.73 12.26 1.32
C ARG A 137 3.15 12.17 1.87
N LEU A 138 4.07 11.76 1.02
CA LEU A 138 5.51 11.81 1.27
C LEU A 138 6.16 12.59 0.12
N SER A 139 7.11 13.46 0.47
CA SER A 139 8.02 14.09 -0.48
C SER A 139 9.40 13.49 -0.32
N LEU A 140 10.02 13.09 -1.43
CA LEU A 140 11.42 12.64 -1.49
C LEU A 140 12.17 13.49 -2.51
N SER A 141 13.39 13.87 -2.19
CA SER A 141 14.26 14.60 -3.09
C SER A 141 15.67 14.03 -3.08
N GLY A 142 16.41 14.28 -4.15
CA GLY A 142 17.78 13.81 -4.27
C GLY A 142 18.52 14.44 -5.44
N PHE A 143 19.81 14.11 -5.54
CA PHE A 143 20.65 14.54 -6.66
C PHE A 143 20.59 13.54 -7.80
N THR A 144 20.68 14.05 -9.03
CA THR A 144 20.93 13.23 -10.22
C THR A 144 22.41 12.83 -10.27
N PRO A 145 22.80 11.87 -11.12
CA PRO A 145 24.23 11.57 -11.34
C PRO A 145 25.07 12.80 -11.72
N LYS A 146 24.52 13.72 -12.52
CA LYS A 146 25.20 14.98 -12.91
C LYS A 146 25.29 15.95 -11.72
N GLY A 147 24.26 16.03 -10.89
CA GLY A 147 24.30 16.78 -9.62
C GLY A 147 25.37 16.27 -8.66
N VAL A 148 25.46 14.95 -8.48
CA VAL A 148 26.49 14.31 -7.63
C VAL A 148 27.89 14.61 -8.15
N ARG A 149 28.13 14.53 -9.47
CA ARG A 149 29.44 14.88 -10.06
C ARG A 149 29.82 16.34 -9.80
N LYS A 150 28.88 17.28 -9.97
CA LYS A 150 29.13 18.70 -9.70
C LYS A 150 29.49 18.94 -8.23
N LEU A 151 28.80 18.30 -7.29
CA LEU A 151 29.11 18.41 -5.86
C LEU A 151 30.49 17.87 -5.49
N LYS A 152 30.95 16.79 -6.15
CA LYS A 152 32.28 16.23 -5.94
C LYS A 152 33.40 17.17 -6.41
N ILE A 153 33.18 17.89 -7.50
CA ILE A 153 34.15 18.88 -8.03
C ILE A 153 34.25 20.11 -7.11
N ILE A 154 33.13 20.54 -6.50
CA ILE A 154 33.13 21.71 -5.61
C ILE A 154 33.77 21.40 -4.25
N LYS A 155 33.78 20.13 -3.83
CA LYS A 155 34.34 19.68 -2.53
C LYS A 155 35.78 19.17 -2.60
N GLY A 156 36.35 19.03 -3.79
CA GLY A 156 37.74 18.63 -4.03
C GLY A 156 38.56 19.82 -4.47
#